data_AF-A0A6A6UGB6-F1
#
_entry.id   AF-A0A6A6UGB6-F1
#
_cell.length_a   1.000
_cell.length_b   1.000
_cell.length_c   1.000
_cell.angle_alpha   90.00
_cell.angle_beta   90.00
_cell.angle_gamma   90.00
#
_symmetry.space_group_name_H-M   'P 1'
#
loop_
_entity.id
_entity.type
_entity.pdbx_description
1 polymer ?
#
loop_
_entity_poly.entity_id
_entity_poly.type
_entity_poly.pdbx_seq_one_letter_code
_entity_poly.pdbx_strand_id
1 'polypeptide(L)'
;MSYPMTQIGGRAFNPSHGGGGDTEAEYDRLRGAAREKIGERQSLSAQSQNAYKRGDGAAAHDLSQRAKRVAEEADNFNKQASDYIFRANNAHAKSDEIDLHGQYVEEAEDLVRKRIETEKSRHATHLHVIVGKGNHSVNHIQKIKPAVENICREMGLAYKTEANEGRMYVDLTGNQDMPDYAPEPGQGYHRPDYQGGHQQQHGGGQYHRPPQQTQEEQLVEAGIKKCISCCIIM
;
A
#
# COMPACT_ATOMS: atom_id res chain seq x y z
N MET A 1 -21.37 8.72 -3.87
CA MET A 1 -20.64 8.32 -5.08
C MET A 1 -20.59 6.80 -5.09
N SER A 2 -21.13 6.16 -6.12
CA SER A 2 -21.14 4.71 -6.30
C SER A 2 -19.73 4.24 -6.67
N TYR A 3 -19.10 3.46 -5.79
CA TYR A 3 -17.84 2.81 -6.11
C TYR A 3 -18.10 1.71 -7.15
N PRO A 4 -17.37 1.68 -8.27
CA PRO A 4 -17.57 0.65 -9.29
C PRO A 4 -17.19 -0.73 -8.74
N MET A 5 -18.02 -1.72 -9.08
CA MET A 5 -17.75 -3.16 -8.96
C MET A 5 -16.59 -3.54 -9.90
N THR A 6 -15.38 -3.09 -9.59
CA THR A 6 -14.20 -3.56 -10.33
C THR A 6 -13.68 -4.78 -9.60
N GLN A 7 -13.97 -5.96 -10.16
CA GLN A 7 -13.13 -7.16 -9.95
C GLN A 7 -11.68 -6.71 -9.98
N ILE A 8 -10.88 -7.11 -8.98
CA ILE A 8 -9.43 -6.90 -9.02
C ILE A 8 -8.91 -7.71 -10.21
N GLY A 9 -8.85 -7.08 -11.37
CA GLY A 9 -8.30 -7.67 -12.58
C GLY A 9 -6.79 -7.70 -12.47
N GLY A 10 -6.25 -8.68 -11.75
CA GLY A 10 -4.82 -8.93 -11.68
C GLY A 10 -4.41 -9.68 -10.40
N ARG A 11 -3.56 -10.69 -10.58
CA ARG A 11 -3.21 -11.70 -9.57
C ARG A 11 -2.79 -11.10 -8.24
N ALA A 12 -3.55 -11.36 -7.18
CA ALA A 12 -3.17 -11.02 -5.79
C ALA A 12 -2.02 -11.89 -5.24
N PHE A 13 -1.54 -12.86 -6.04
CA PHE A 13 -0.47 -13.80 -5.72
C PHE A 13 0.84 -13.44 -6.39
N ASN A 14 1.95 -13.67 -5.70
CA ASN A 14 3.26 -13.65 -6.32
C ASN A 14 3.36 -14.86 -7.29
N PRO A 15 3.49 -14.65 -8.62
CA PRO A 15 3.44 -15.73 -9.62
C PRO A 15 4.54 -16.79 -9.44
N SER A 16 5.61 -16.46 -8.71
CA SER A 16 6.75 -17.34 -8.45
C SER A 16 6.44 -18.51 -7.52
N HIS A 17 5.26 -18.54 -6.86
CA HIS A 17 4.95 -19.50 -5.78
C HIS A 17 3.76 -20.46 -6.05
N GLY A 18 3.45 -20.77 -7.32
CA GLY A 18 2.86 -22.06 -7.73
C GLY A 18 1.51 -22.56 -7.16
N GLY A 19 0.75 -21.78 -6.38
CA GLY A 19 -0.46 -22.25 -5.66
C GLY A 19 -1.72 -21.38 -5.83
N GLY A 20 -1.92 -20.78 -7.00
CA GLY A 20 -2.73 -19.56 -7.14
C GLY A 20 -4.27 -19.68 -7.19
N GLY A 21 -4.85 -20.85 -7.50
CA GLY A 21 -6.30 -20.91 -7.81
C GLY A 21 -7.22 -20.74 -6.60
N ASP A 22 -7.15 -21.67 -5.65
CA ASP A 22 -8.05 -21.68 -4.48
C ASP A 22 -7.73 -20.55 -3.50
N THR A 23 -6.44 -20.20 -3.40
CA THR A 23 -5.95 -19.13 -2.53
C THR A 23 -6.42 -17.75 -3.00
N GLU A 24 -6.50 -17.53 -4.33
CA GLU A 24 -7.03 -16.29 -4.90
C GLU A 24 -8.54 -16.16 -4.71
N ALA A 25 -9.27 -17.24 -4.93
CA ALA A 25 -10.71 -17.26 -4.70
C ALA A 25 -11.07 -16.93 -3.25
N GLU A 26 -10.35 -17.50 -2.27
CA GLU A 26 -10.63 -17.23 -0.85
C GLU A 26 -10.26 -15.80 -0.44
N TYR A 27 -9.12 -15.29 -0.92
CA TYR A 27 -8.73 -13.90 -0.69
C TYR A 27 -9.78 -12.92 -1.24
N ASP A 28 -10.20 -13.12 -2.50
CA ASP A 28 -11.21 -12.27 -3.15
C ASP A 28 -12.57 -12.36 -2.45
N ARG A 29 -12.96 -13.56 -1.97
CA ARG A 29 -14.18 -13.74 -1.17
C ARG A 29 -14.12 -12.91 0.11
N LEU A 30 -13.02 -12.98 0.85
CA LEU A 30 -12.86 -12.24 2.12
C LEU A 30 -12.83 -10.73 1.90
N ARG A 31 -12.08 -10.24 0.89
CA ARG A 31 -12.08 -8.82 0.52
C ARG A 31 -13.42 -8.35 -0.01
N GLY A 32 -14.13 -9.21 -0.75
CA GLY A 32 -15.50 -8.97 -1.22
C GLY A 32 -16.47 -8.76 -0.06
N ALA A 33 -16.47 -9.66 0.92
CA ALA A 33 -17.28 -9.56 2.13
C ALA A 33 -16.97 -8.28 2.93
N ALA A 34 -15.69 -7.93 3.07
CA ALA A 34 -15.30 -6.67 3.72
C ALA A 34 -15.87 -5.44 2.99
N ARG A 35 -15.80 -5.41 1.66
CA ARG A 35 -16.35 -4.31 0.84
C ARG A 35 -17.86 -4.18 0.98
N GLU A 36 -18.58 -5.29 1.00
CA GLU A 36 -20.03 -5.29 1.24
C GLU A 36 -20.38 -4.63 2.58
N LYS A 37 -19.67 -5.03 3.65
CA LYS A 37 -19.84 -4.47 4.98
C LYS A 37 -19.47 -2.98 5.05
N ILE A 38 -18.42 -2.55 4.35
CA ILE A 38 -18.08 -1.13 4.22
C ILE A 38 -19.24 -0.36 3.55
N GLY A 39 -19.85 -0.90 2.50
CA GLY A 39 -21.02 -0.31 1.85
C GLY A 39 -22.23 -0.20 2.79
N GLU A 40 -22.52 -1.25 3.55
CA GLU A 40 -23.57 -1.25 4.58
C GLU A 40 -23.30 -0.18 5.65
N ARG A 41 -22.07 -0.11 6.16
CA ARG A 41 -21.65 0.91 7.14
C ARG A 41 -21.84 2.32 6.62
N GLN A 42 -21.47 2.58 5.36
CA GLN A 42 -21.65 3.89 4.73
C GLN A 42 -23.14 4.28 4.68
N SER A 43 -24.02 3.34 4.32
CA SER A 43 -25.47 3.55 4.33
C SER A 43 -25.99 3.88 5.73
N LEU A 44 -25.65 3.08 6.74
CA LEU A 44 -26.06 3.31 8.14
C LEU A 44 -25.55 4.65 8.67
N SER A 45 -24.32 5.03 8.31
CA SER A 45 -23.73 6.31 8.69
C SER A 45 -24.47 7.49 8.07
N ALA A 46 -24.83 7.39 6.78
CA ALA A 46 -25.61 8.43 6.11
C ALA A 46 -27.01 8.57 6.73
N GLN A 47 -27.66 7.45 7.07
CA GLN A 47 -28.95 7.45 7.76
C GLN A 47 -28.83 8.07 9.16
N SER A 48 -27.79 7.74 9.92
CA SER A 48 -27.51 8.33 11.25
C SER A 48 -27.35 9.86 11.15
N GLN A 49 -26.56 10.34 10.19
CA GLN A 49 -26.39 11.78 9.95
C GLN A 49 -27.70 12.47 9.57
N ASN A 50 -28.55 11.81 8.77
CA ASN A 50 -29.86 12.36 8.41
C ASN A 50 -30.82 12.39 9.60
N ALA A 51 -30.83 11.38 10.48
CA ALA A 51 -31.62 11.39 11.70
C ALA A 51 -31.19 12.54 12.63
N TYR A 52 -29.88 12.72 12.80
CA TYR A 52 -29.33 13.82 13.60
C TYR A 52 -29.75 15.19 13.05
N LYS A 53 -29.67 15.41 11.73
CA LYS A 53 -30.10 16.65 11.08
C LYS A 53 -31.59 16.95 11.25
N ARG A 54 -32.42 15.93 11.47
CA ARG A 54 -33.86 16.07 11.74
C ARG A 54 -34.19 16.22 13.23
N GLY A 55 -33.18 16.27 14.11
CA GLY A 55 -33.35 16.38 15.56
C GLY A 55 -33.68 15.05 16.26
N ASP A 56 -33.63 13.92 15.55
CA ASP A 56 -33.87 12.59 16.13
C ASP A 56 -32.55 11.99 16.62
N GLY A 57 -32.14 12.43 17.81
CA GLY A 57 -30.89 11.99 18.44
C GLY A 57 -30.87 10.52 18.83
N ALA A 58 -32.02 9.95 19.22
CA ALA A 58 -32.13 8.55 19.61
C ALA A 58 -31.91 7.64 18.40
N ALA A 59 -32.60 7.89 17.28
CA ALA A 59 -32.39 7.12 16.05
C ALA A 59 -30.97 7.34 15.49
N ALA A 60 -30.44 8.55 15.58
CA ALA A 60 -29.06 8.83 15.16
C ALA A 60 -28.04 8.00 15.94
N HIS A 61 -28.21 7.90 17.27
CA HIS A 61 -27.37 7.10 18.14
C HIS A 61 -27.45 5.61 17.77
N ASP A 62 -28.65 5.04 17.67
CA ASP A 62 -28.84 3.62 17.36
C ASP A 62 -28.23 3.25 16.00
N LEU A 63 -28.45 4.08 14.98
CA LEU A 63 -27.86 3.89 13.65
C LEU A 63 -26.33 4.00 13.69
N SER A 64 -25.78 4.91 14.49
CA SER A 64 -24.33 5.04 14.68
C SER A 64 -23.75 3.79 15.34
N GLN A 65 -24.39 3.26 16.39
CA GLN A 65 -23.95 2.04 17.06
C GLN A 65 -24.04 0.82 16.13
N ARG A 66 -25.05 0.74 15.26
CA ARG A 66 -25.09 -0.28 14.20
C ARG A 66 -23.96 -0.11 13.19
N ALA A 67 -23.69 1.11 12.73
CA ALA A 67 -22.60 1.38 11.80
C ALA A 67 -21.23 0.98 12.37
N LYS A 68 -21.00 1.17 13.68
CA LYS A 68 -19.78 0.71 14.37
C LYS A 68 -19.65 -0.81 14.35
N ARG A 69 -20.71 -1.55 14.70
CA ARG A 69 -20.68 -3.02 14.64
C ARG A 69 -20.37 -3.55 13.25
N VAL A 70 -20.99 -2.96 12.22
CA VAL A 70 -20.72 -3.33 10.82
C VAL A 70 -19.28 -2.96 10.40
N ALA A 71 -18.72 -1.87 10.93
CA ALA A 71 -17.32 -1.53 10.71
C ALA A 71 -16.38 -2.60 11.31
N GLU A 72 -16.63 -3.04 12.55
CA GLU A 72 -15.88 -4.11 13.20
C GLU A 72 -15.94 -5.43 12.41
N GLU A 73 -17.11 -5.77 11.84
CA GLU A 73 -17.25 -6.93 10.95
C GLU A 73 -16.41 -6.77 9.67
N ALA A 74 -16.42 -5.59 9.05
CA ALA A 74 -15.60 -5.32 7.86
C ALA A 74 -14.10 -5.45 8.17
N ASP A 75 -13.66 -4.90 9.29
CA ASP A 75 -12.27 -4.96 9.74
C ASP A 75 -11.85 -6.42 10.01
N ASN A 76 -12.73 -7.22 10.61
CA ASN A 76 -12.47 -8.65 10.81
C ASN A 76 -12.33 -9.42 9.49
N PHE A 77 -13.12 -9.11 8.47
CA PHE A 77 -12.95 -9.72 7.14
C PHE A 77 -11.67 -9.25 6.44
N ASN A 78 -11.33 -7.97 6.53
CA ASN A 78 -10.05 -7.45 6.00
C ASN A 78 -8.86 -8.12 6.69
N LYS A 79 -8.90 -8.24 8.02
CA LYS A 79 -7.85 -8.93 8.79
C LYS A 79 -7.70 -10.39 8.34
N GLN A 80 -8.81 -11.12 8.17
CA GLN A 80 -8.75 -12.49 7.67
C GLN A 80 -8.14 -12.56 6.27
N ALA A 81 -8.50 -11.65 5.36
CA ALA A 81 -7.91 -11.59 4.02
C ALA A 81 -6.40 -11.32 4.07
N SER A 82 -6.00 -10.33 4.88
CA SER A 82 -4.60 -9.93 5.12
C SER A 82 -3.78 -11.10 5.65
N ASP A 83 -4.23 -11.75 6.73
CA ASP A 83 -3.57 -12.90 7.34
C ASP A 83 -3.47 -14.08 6.38
N TYR A 84 -4.49 -14.29 5.53
CA TYR A 84 -4.52 -15.37 4.57
C TYR A 84 -3.48 -15.16 3.46
N ILE A 85 -3.49 -14.00 2.79
CA ILE A 85 -2.55 -13.72 1.71
C ILE A 85 -1.12 -13.56 2.22
N PHE A 86 -0.94 -12.99 3.43
CA PHE A 86 0.36 -12.88 4.07
C PHE A 86 0.97 -14.27 4.30
N ARG A 87 0.22 -15.19 4.91
CA ARG A 87 0.70 -16.56 5.14
C ARG A 87 1.00 -17.28 3.84
N ALA A 88 0.15 -17.14 2.82
CA ALA A 88 0.36 -17.80 1.54
C ALA A 88 1.62 -17.29 0.84
N ASN A 89 1.82 -15.97 0.74
CA ASN A 89 2.97 -15.38 0.06
C ASN A 89 4.28 -15.65 0.82
N ASN A 90 4.24 -15.73 2.15
CA ASN A 90 5.43 -15.90 2.98
C ASN A 90 5.73 -17.37 3.35
N ALA A 91 4.91 -18.34 2.92
CA ALA A 91 5.09 -19.76 3.25
C ALA A 91 6.44 -20.34 2.77
N HIS A 92 6.97 -19.78 1.68
CA HIS A 92 8.24 -20.18 1.07
C HIS A 92 9.26 -19.04 1.02
N ALA A 93 8.96 -17.91 1.68
CA ALA A 93 9.88 -16.78 1.76
C ALA A 93 11.13 -17.17 2.56
N LYS A 94 12.27 -16.60 2.18
CA LYS A 94 13.51 -16.75 2.92
C LYS A 94 13.39 -16.08 4.29
N SER A 95 14.25 -16.47 5.24
CA SER A 95 14.22 -15.92 6.60
C SER A 95 14.48 -14.41 6.66
N ASP A 96 15.22 -13.88 5.69
CA ASP A 96 15.57 -12.47 5.51
C ASP A 96 14.61 -11.74 4.57
N GLU A 97 13.44 -12.32 4.25
CA GLU A 97 12.48 -11.76 3.31
C GLU A 97 11.07 -11.65 3.92
N ILE A 98 10.33 -10.63 3.49
CA ILE A 98 8.92 -10.45 3.79
C ILE A 98 8.17 -9.98 2.53
N ASP A 99 7.12 -10.70 2.16
CA ASP A 99 6.24 -10.37 1.04
C ASP A 99 4.94 -9.69 1.55
N LEU A 100 4.77 -8.41 1.18
CA LEU A 100 3.64 -7.55 1.52
C LEU A 100 2.68 -7.37 0.33
N HIS A 101 2.84 -8.13 -0.74
CA HIS A 101 1.94 -8.11 -1.86
C HIS A 101 0.50 -8.47 -1.45
N GLY A 102 -0.47 -7.74 -1.98
CA GLY A 102 -1.90 -7.95 -1.70
C GLY A 102 -2.37 -7.34 -0.38
N GLN A 103 -1.46 -6.78 0.42
CA GLN A 103 -1.83 -6.05 1.64
C GLN A 103 -2.39 -4.66 1.32
N TYR A 104 -3.26 -4.16 2.17
CA TYR A 104 -3.54 -2.73 2.24
C TYR A 104 -2.39 -2.01 2.96
N VAL A 105 -2.32 -0.68 2.78
CA VAL A 105 -1.20 0.12 3.29
C VAL A 105 -1.04 -0.04 4.80
N GLU A 106 -2.12 0.15 5.56
CA GLU A 106 -2.13 0.04 7.03
C GLU A 106 -1.70 -1.36 7.49
N GLU A 107 -2.20 -2.42 6.84
CA GLU A 107 -1.82 -3.80 7.12
C GLU A 107 -0.32 -4.05 6.85
N ALA A 108 0.19 -3.53 5.74
CA ALA A 108 1.60 -3.64 5.37
C ALA A 108 2.52 -2.90 6.35
N GLU A 109 2.09 -1.73 6.83
CA GLU A 109 2.82 -0.93 7.82
C GLU A 109 2.99 -1.71 9.14
N ASP A 110 1.92 -2.30 9.66
CA ASP A 110 1.96 -3.09 10.89
C ASP A 110 2.85 -4.34 10.74
N LEU A 111 2.70 -5.06 9.62
CA LEU A 111 3.47 -6.26 9.33
C LEU A 111 4.97 -5.96 9.21
N VAL A 112 5.35 -4.90 8.50
CA VAL A 112 6.77 -4.56 8.31
C VAL A 112 7.41 -4.05 9.59
N ARG A 113 6.73 -3.22 10.40
CA ARG A 113 7.24 -2.77 11.71
C ARG A 113 7.54 -3.96 12.60
N LYS A 114 6.57 -4.87 12.75
CA LYS A 114 6.72 -6.08 13.56
C LYS A 114 7.86 -6.97 13.06
N ARG A 115 8.01 -7.11 11.73
CA ARG A 115 9.11 -7.90 11.15
C ARG A 115 10.47 -7.29 11.42
N ILE A 116 10.61 -5.98 11.24
CA ILE A 116 11.85 -5.25 11.54
C ILE A 116 12.25 -5.43 13.00
N GLU A 117 11.32 -5.27 13.94
CA GLU A 117 11.57 -5.46 15.38
C GLU A 117 12.01 -6.90 15.69
N THR A 118 11.32 -7.88 15.09
CA THR A 118 11.65 -9.30 15.25
C THR A 118 13.06 -9.58 14.73
N GLU A 119 13.41 -9.13 13.53
CA GLU A 119 14.74 -9.38 12.95
C GLU A 119 15.86 -8.63 13.69
N LYS A 120 15.61 -7.41 14.17
CA LYS A 120 16.53 -6.71 15.08
C LYS A 120 16.79 -7.49 16.37
N SER A 121 15.73 -8.06 16.98
CA SER A 121 15.87 -8.88 18.19
C SER A 121 16.69 -10.16 17.97
N ARG A 122 16.77 -10.63 16.72
CA ARG A 122 17.55 -11.79 16.29
C ARG A 122 18.96 -11.42 15.80
N HIS A 123 19.33 -10.14 15.91
CA HIS A 123 20.59 -9.60 15.40
C HIS A 123 20.79 -9.84 13.89
N ALA A 124 19.71 -9.88 13.12
CA ALA A 124 19.79 -9.90 11.66
C ALA A 124 20.42 -8.60 11.16
N THR A 125 21.20 -8.69 10.08
CA THR A 125 21.88 -7.53 9.50
C THR A 125 21.00 -6.75 8.53
N HIS A 126 20.04 -7.42 7.89
CA HIS A 126 19.19 -6.84 6.86
C HIS A 126 17.84 -7.54 6.74
N LEU A 127 16.93 -6.90 6.02
CA LEU A 127 15.63 -7.44 5.64
C LEU A 127 15.30 -7.01 4.21
N HIS A 128 14.86 -7.95 3.39
CA HIS A 128 14.30 -7.69 2.08
C HIS A 128 12.77 -7.61 2.15
N VAL A 129 12.21 -6.49 1.72
CA VAL A 129 10.77 -6.22 1.72
C VAL A 129 10.24 -6.21 0.29
N ILE A 130 9.37 -7.14 -0.05
CA ILE A 130 8.68 -7.18 -1.34
C ILE A 130 7.39 -6.38 -1.22
N VAL A 131 7.38 -5.19 -1.82
CA VAL A 131 6.22 -4.26 -1.84
C VAL A 131 5.36 -4.44 -3.10
N GLY A 132 5.82 -5.25 -4.06
CA GLY A 132 5.15 -5.57 -5.32
C GLY A 132 5.23 -4.45 -6.36
N LYS A 133 5.07 -4.78 -7.65
CA LYS A 133 5.29 -3.83 -8.79
C LYS A 133 4.21 -2.75 -8.95
N GLY A 134 3.13 -2.80 -8.16
CA GLY A 134 1.99 -1.88 -8.30
C GLY A 134 0.95 -2.28 -9.36
N ASN A 135 1.21 -3.30 -10.18
CA ASN A 135 0.31 -3.75 -11.27
C ASN A 135 -1.12 -4.14 -10.81
N HIS A 136 -1.31 -4.41 -9.52
CA HIS A 136 -2.58 -4.90 -8.95
C HIS A 136 -3.20 -3.95 -7.93
N SER A 137 -2.57 -2.79 -7.74
CA SER A 137 -3.14 -1.72 -6.92
C SER A 137 -4.26 -1.02 -7.69
N VAL A 138 -5.27 -0.51 -6.97
CA VAL A 138 -6.33 0.31 -7.57
C VAL A 138 -5.66 1.50 -8.28
N ASN A 139 -5.89 1.62 -9.60
CA ASN A 139 -5.29 2.62 -10.49
C ASN A 139 -3.77 2.47 -10.73
N HIS A 140 -3.17 1.30 -10.50
CA HIS A 140 -1.73 1.06 -10.66
C HIS A 140 -0.82 1.95 -9.77
N ILE A 141 -1.36 2.49 -8.67
CA ILE A 141 -0.62 3.29 -7.71
C ILE A 141 0.03 2.39 -6.64
N GLN A 142 1.34 2.24 -6.71
CA GLN A 142 2.14 1.54 -5.70
C GLN A 142 2.17 2.32 -4.37
N LYS A 143 1.18 2.10 -3.50
CA LYS A 143 1.07 2.81 -2.21
C LYS A 143 1.88 2.20 -1.08
N ILE A 144 2.22 0.91 -1.15
CA ILE A 144 2.96 0.22 -0.08
C ILE A 144 4.41 0.69 -0.04
N LYS A 145 5.05 0.88 -1.19
CA LYS A 145 6.44 1.36 -1.26
C LYS A 145 6.67 2.65 -0.45
N PRO A 146 5.98 3.77 -0.72
CA PRO A 146 6.20 5.01 0.03
C PRO A 146 5.88 4.86 1.53
N ALA A 147 4.94 3.98 1.91
CA ALA A 147 4.64 3.68 3.30
C ALA A 147 5.81 2.97 4.01
N VAL A 148 6.40 1.94 3.38
CA VAL A 148 7.59 1.26 3.90
C VAL A 148 8.79 2.22 3.99
N GLU A 149 8.97 3.09 2.99
CA GLU A 149 10.01 4.14 3.03
C GLU A 149 9.82 5.14 4.18
N ASN A 150 8.57 5.49 4.52
CA ASN A 150 8.27 6.31 5.70
C ASN A 150 8.67 5.58 6.99
N ILE A 151 8.33 4.30 7.11
CA ILE A 151 8.67 3.49 8.30
C ILE A 151 10.18 3.40 8.48
N CYS A 152 10.95 3.14 7.41
CA CYS A 152 12.40 3.10 7.51
C CYS A 152 12.97 4.44 8.01
N ARG A 153 12.45 5.57 7.51
CA ARG A 153 12.84 6.92 7.97
C ARG A 153 12.49 7.15 9.44
N GLU A 154 11.28 6.79 9.87
CA GLU A 154 10.85 6.91 11.26
C GLU A 154 11.71 6.07 12.22
N MET A 155 12.14 4.89 11.78
CA MET A 155 12.97 3.97 12.57
C MET A 155 14.48 4.24 12.44
N GLY A 156 14.88 5.29 11.69
CA GLY A 156 16.29 5.65 11.46
C GLY A 156 17.08 4.61 10.68
N LEU A 157 16.42 3.83 9.82
CA LEU A 157 17.00 2.73 9.05
C LEU A 157 17.40 3.19 7.64
N ALA A 158 18.57 2.75 7.19
CA ALA A 158 18.98 2.92 5.80
C ALA A 158 18.25 1.90 4.91
N TYR A 159 17.87 2.33 3.70
CA TYR A 159 17.17 1.46 2.75
C TYR A 159 17.51 1.82 1.30
N LYS A 160 17.41 0.83 0.41
CA LYS A 160 17.59 1.01 -1.05
C LYS A 160 16.50 0.23 -1.76
N THR A 161 15.93 0.84 -2.80
CA THR A 161 15.07 0.09 -3.72
C THR A 161 15.97 -0.71 -4.65
N GLU A 162 15.79 -2.03 -4.68
CA GLU A 162 16.45 -2.87 -5.67
C GLU A 162 15.69 -2.71 -7.00
N ALA A 163 16.43 -2.59 -8.11
CA ALA A 163 15.84 -2.35 -9.44
C ALA A 163 14.93 -3.49 -9.94
N ASN A 164 14.88 -4.62 -9.22
CA ASN A 164 14.10 -5.79 -9.60
C ASN A 164 12.82 -5.89 -8.76
N GLU A 165 11.70 -5.90 -9.49
CA GLU A 165 10.39 -6.43 -9.09
C GLU A 165 9.61 -5.79 -7.94
N GLY A 166 10.04 -4.63 -7.43
CA GLY A 166 9.37 -4.00 -6.29
C GLY A 166 9.84 -4.59 -4.96
N ARG A 167 11.15 -4.77 -4.83
CA ARG A 167 11.85 -5.20 -3.62
C ARG A 167 12.67 -4.05 -3.03
N MET A 168 12.75 -4.00 -1.71
CA MET A 168 13.54 -3.03 -0.96
C MET A 168 14.48 -3.76 -0.01
N TYR A 169 15.74 -3.34 0.01
CA TYR A 169 16.70 -3.73 1.03
C TYR A 169 16.61 -2.75 2.20
N VAL A 170 16.51 -3.26 3.42
CA VAL A 170 16.51 -2.50 4.67
C VAL A 170 17.69 -2.95 5.52
N ASP A 171 18.58 -2.03 5.87
CA ASP A 171 19.70 -2.29 6.77
C ASP A 171 19.20 -2.25 8.23
N LEU A 172 19.50 -3.30 9.00
CA LEU A 172 19.11 -3.43 10.41
C LEU A 172 20.28 -3.22 11.38
N THR A 173 21.51 -3.08 10.88
CA THR A 173 22.72 -2.93 11.70
C THR A 173 22.84 -1.55 12.35
N GLY A 174 22.08 -0.56 11.87
CA GLY A 174 22.15 0.82 12.35
C GLY A 174 23.34 1.61 11.79
N ASN A 175 24.13 1.02 10.88
CA ASN A 175 25.12 1.76 10.11
C ASN A 175 24.44 2.49 8.95
N GLN A 176 24.68 3.79 8.84
CA GLN A 176 24.24 4.60 7.68
C GLN A 176 25.11 4.34 6.44
N ASP A 177 26.25 3.68 6.61
CA ASP A 177 27.13 3.23 5.53
C ASP A 177 26.58 1.94 4.91
N MET A 178 25.63 2.12 3.98
CA MET A 178 25.11 0.99 3.21
C MET A 178 26.20 0.42 2.31
N PRO A 179 26.44 -0.90 2.33
CA PRO A 179 27.29 -1.53 1.33
C PRO A 179 26.65 -1.35 -0.04
N ASP A 180 27.43 -0.86 -1.00
CA ASP A 180 26.96 -0.73 -2.38
C ASP A 180 26.82 -2.14 -2.95
N TYR A 181 25.62 -2.72 -2.88
CA TYR A 181 25.32 -3.99 -3.50
C TYR A 181 25.40 -3.79 -5.02
N ALA A 182 26.58 -4.03 -5.57
CA ALA A 182 26.76 -4.20 -7.00
C ALA A 182 25.85 -5.35 -7.44
N PRO A 183 25.09 -5.20 -8.54
CA PRO A 183 24.30 -6.30 -9.07
C PRO A 183 25.22 -7.52 -9.26
N GLU A 184 24.78 -8.69 -8.81
CA GLU A 184 25.52 -9.94 -9.04
C GLU A 184 25.97 -10.00 -10.51
N PRO A 185 27.23 -10.37 -10.80
CA PRO A 185 27.68 -10.51 -12.17
C PRO A 185 26.93 -11.67 -12.83
N GLY A 186 25.82 -11.33 -13.49
CA GLY A 186 25.12 -12.22 -14.41
C GLY A 186 26.11 -12.73 -15.44
N GLN A 187 26.11 -14.05 -15.63
CA GLN A 187 26.99 -14.76 -16.53
C GLN A 187 26.98 -14.11 -17.93
N GLY A 188 28.20 -13.88 -18.44
CA GLY A 188 28.46 -13.10 -19.63
C GLY A 188 27.74 -13.61 -20.88
N TYR A 189 26.93 -12.73 -21.45
CA TYR A 189 26.57 -12.80 -22.87
C TYR A 189 27.48 -11.86 -23.66
N HIS A 190 28.28 -12.49 -24.51
CA HIS A 190 29.11 -11.88 -25.55
C HIS A 190 28.25 -10.97 -26.44
N ARG A 191 28.57 -9.68 -26.50
CA ARG A 191 28.04 -8.77 -27.53
C ARG A 191 29.19 -8.44 -28.50
N PRO A 192 29.04 -8.64 -29.82
CA PRO A 192 30.09 -8.29 -30.77
C PRO A 192 30.18 -6.77 -30.92
N ASP A 193 31.42 -6.31 -30.90
CA ASP A 193 31.91 -4.96 -31.17
C ASP A 193 31.56 -4.54 -32.61
N TYR A 194 30.97 -3.36 -32.78
CA TYR A 194 30.91 -2.68 -34.07
C TYR A 194 31.41 -1.24 -33.92
N GLN A 195 32.52 -1.00 -34.59
CA GLN A 195 33.30 0.21 -34.71
C GLN A 195 32.75 1.12 -35.83
N GLY A 196 32.69 2.43 -35.55
CA GLY A 196 32.37 3.50 -36.51
C GLY A 196 31.50 4.57 -35.84
N GLY A 197 31.72 5.88 -35.89
CA GLY A 197 32.51 6.77 -36.74
C GLY A 197 31.84 8.15 -36.60
N HIS A 198 32.64 9.22 -36.53
CA HIS A 198 32.31 10.63 -36.24
C HIS A 198 31.02 11.22 -36.87
N GLN A 199 30.36 12.20 -36.21
CA GLN A 199 30.42 13.65 -36.53
C GLN A 199 29.31 14.49 -35.82
N GLN A 200 29.64 15.76 -35.55
CA GLN A 200 28.82 16.84 -34.92
C GLN A 200 27.57 17.23 -35.75
N GLN A 201 26.51 17.76 -35.11
CA GLN A 201 25.90 19.08 -35.41
C GLN A 201 24.72 19.45 -34.47
N HIS A 202 24.53 20.76 -34.34
CA HIS A 202 23.61 21.57 -33.54
C HIS A 202 22.10 21.39 -33.83
N GLY A 203 21.26 21.74 -32.84
CA GLY A 203 19.84 22.06 -33.08
C GLY A 203 19.04 22.26 -31.78
N GLY A 204 18.56 23.49 -31.52
CA GLY A 204 17.80 23.85 -30.31
C GLY A 204 16.29 23.57 -30.39
N GLY A 205 15.64 23.59 -29.23
CA GLY A 205 14.18 23.58 -29.02
C GLY A 205 13.88 23.70 -27.53
N GLN A 206 13.54 24.88 -27.02
CA GLN A 206 12.20 25.40 -26.77
C GLN A 206 11.54 24.84 -25.50
N TYR A 207 11.74 25.56 -24.38
CA TYR A 207 11.06 25.35 -23.11
C TYR A 207 9.57 25.73 -23.22
N HIS A 208 8.68 24.75 -22.99
CA HIS A 208 7.27 25.00 -22.74
C HIS A 208 6.96 24.84 -21.24
N ARG A 209 6.39 25.90 -20.68
CA ARG A 209 5.95 26.09 -19.29
C ARG A 209 4.53 25.54 -19.12
N PRO A 210 4.20 24.79 -18.06
CA PRO A 210 2.81 24.45 -17.77
C PRO A 210 2.05 25.66 -17.17
N PRO A 211 0.73 25.80 -17.44
CA PRO A 211 -0.06 26.93 -16.97
C PRO A 211 -0.44 26.82 -15.49
N GLN A 212 -0.43 27.97 -14.81
CA GLN A 212 -0.88 28.17 -13.43
C GLN A 212 -2.41 28.01 -13.34
N GLN A 213 -2.87 27.15 -12.42
CA GLN A 213 -4.27 27.08 -12.00
C GLN A 213 -4.57 28.17 -10.96
N THR A 214 -5.74 28.77 -11.11
CA THR A 214 -6.24 29.99 -10.46
C THR A 214 -6.74 29.73 -9.03
N GLN A 215 -6.68 30.77 -8.21
CA GLN A 215 -6.80 30.83 -6.75
C GLN A 215 -8.19 30.51 -6.15
N GLU A 216 -9.15 29.95 -6.91
CA GLU A 216 -10.53 29.75 -6.43
C GLU A 216 -10.82 28.34 -5.86
N GLU A 217 -9.98 27.33 -6.12
CA GLU A 217 -10.19 25.96 -5.58
C GLU A 217 -9.78 25.77 -4.11
N GLN A 218 -9.03 26.72 -3.51
CA GLN A 218 -8.51 26.56 -2.14
C GLN A 218 -9.54 26.85 -1.03
N LEU A 219 -10.71 27.41 -1.35
CA LEU A 219 -11.71 27.76 -0.33
C LEU A 219 -12.70 26.64 0.01
N VAL A 220 -12.73 25.55 -0.77
CA VAL A 220 -13.64 24.40 -0.51
C VAL A 220 -13.01 23.39 0.46
N GLU A 221 -11.68 23.27 0.48
CA GLU A 221 -10.97 22.28 1.32
C GLU A 221 -10.82 22.72 2.79
N ALA A 222 -10.81 24.03 3.05
CA ALA A 222 -10.72 24.57 4.42
C ALA A 222 -12.02 24.42 5.23
N GLY A 223 -13.17 24.25 4.56
CA GLY A 223 -14.47 24.10 5.22
C GLY A 223 -14.72 22.72 5.85
N ILE A 224 -14.05 21.67 5.36
CA ILE A 224 -14.31 20.29 5.78
C ILE A 224 -13.54 19.91 7.06
N LYS A 225 -12.40 20.56 7.34
CA LYS A 225 -11.61 20.29 8.56
C LYS A 225 -12.19 20.88 9.85
N LYS A 226 -13.17 21.79 9.78
CA LYS A 226 -13.73 22.43 10.97
C LYS A 226 -14.94 21.70 11.57
N CYS A 227 -15.54 20.74 10.86
CA CYS A 227 -16.73 20.02 11.34
C CYS A 227 -16.43 18.74 12.14
N ILE A 228 -15.16 18.33 12.31
CA ILE A 228 -14.79 17.11 13.05
C ILE A 228 -14.28 17.43 14.47
N SER A 229 -14.03 18.70 14.81
CA SER A 229 -13.44 19.08 16.11
C SER A 229 -14.46 19.50 17.20
N CYS A 230 -15.75 19.61 16.89
CA CYS A 230 -16.72 20.25 17.81
C CYS A 230 -17.62 19.30 18.61
N CYS A 231 -17.38 17.98 18.63
CA CYS A 231 -18.25 17.02 19.34
C CYS A 231 -17.56 16.25 20.48
N ILE A 232 -16.50 16.80 21.11
CA ILE A 232 -15.82 16.13 22.24
C ILE A 232 -15.88 16.90 23.57
N ILE A 233 -16.43 18.12 23.65
CA ILE A 233 -16.56 18.79 24.97
C ILE A 233 -17.91 19.50 25.10
N MET A 234 -18.88 18.77 25.65
CA MET A 234 -19.78 19.13 26.78
C MET A 234 -20.90 18.10 26.90
#